data_AF-A0A2G9T529-F1
#
_entry.id   AF-A0A2G9T529-F1
#
_cell.length_a   1.000
_cell.length_b   1.000
_cell.length_c   1.000
_cell.angle_alpha   90.00
_cell.angle_beta   90.00
_cell.angle_gamma   90.00
#
_symmetry.space_group_name_H-M   'P 1'
#
loop_
_entity.id
_entity.type
_entity.pdbx_description
1 polymer ?
#
loop_
_entity_poly.entity_id
_entity_poly.type
_entity_poly.pdbx_seq_one_letter_code
_entity_poly.pdbx_strand_id
1 'polypeptide(L)'
;LPGRPSSLTLSDIRARSVLLSFVPGFDGHTAIRQWIVEAKVADSSVFQVIYNVSAPKARSITVTGLRPFTRYQMRLIAENVRGRGAPSEPSIAFE
;
A
#
# COMPACT_ATOMS: atom_id res chain seq x y z
N LEU A 1 -3.15 -9.05 15.09
CA LEU A 1 -2.48 -8.31 13.99
C LEU A 1 -3.46 -7.26 13.48
N PRO A 2 -3.00 -6.19 12.81
CA PRO A 2 -3.88 -5.26 12.14
C PRO A 2 -4.81 -5.97 11.15
N GLY A 3 -6.04 -5.49 11.04
CA GLY A 3 -6.99 -5.88 10.02
C GLY A 3 -6.58 -5.34 8.65
N ARG A 4 -7.11 -5.97 7.60
CA ARG A 4 -6.84 -5.55 6.22
C ARG A 4 -7.36 -4.12 5.98
N PRO A 5 -6.59 -3.25 5.30
CA PRO A 5 -7.11 -1.98 4.80
C PRO A 5 -8.16 -2.24 3.71
N SER A 6 -9.13 -1.35 3.59
CA SER A 6 -10.22 -1.45 2.61
C SER A 6 -10.33 -0.18 1.76
N SER A 7 -11.16 -0.25 0.71
CA SER A 7 -11.45 0.87 -0.18
C SER A 7 -10.19 1.52 -0.78
N LEU A 8 -9.21 0.70 -1.14
CA LEU A 8 -7.96 1.16 -1.75
C LEU A 8 -8.25 1.75 -3.13
N THR A 9 -7.97 3.04 -3.30
CA THR A 9 -8.13 3.78 -4.56
C THR A 9 -6.83 4.48 -4.93
N LEU A 10 -6.61 4.64 -6.23
CA LEU A 10 -5.44 5.29 -6.80
C LEU A 10 -5.86 6.61 -7.46
N SER A 11 -5.09 7.67 -7.22
CA SER A 11 -5.26 8.97 -7.85
C SER A 11 -3.89 9.64 -8.04
N ASP A 12 -3.84 10.76 -8.76
CA ASP A 12 -2.59 11.49 -9.07
C ASP A 12 -1.47 10.57 -9.58
N ILE A 13 -1.80 9.71 -10.55
CA ILE A 13 -0.85 8.77 -11.16
C ILE A 13 0.11 9.56 -12.04
N ARG A 14 1.40 9.48 -11.71
CA ARG A 14 2.51 10.10 -12.44
C ARG A 14 3.57 9.05 -12.73
N ALA A 15 4.45 9.34 -13.67
CA ALA A 15 5.52 8.43 -14.09
C ALA A 15 6.45 7.91 -12.96
N ARG A 16 6.50 8.60 -11.81
CA ARG A 16 7.33 8.21 -10.65
C ARG A 16 6.60 8.19 -9.32
N SER A 17 5.29 8.46 -9.31
CA SER A 17 4.52 8.51 -8.07
C SER A 17 3.04 8.26 -8.27
N VAL A 18 2.38 7.77 -7.23
CA VAL A 18 0.92 7.64 -7.18
C VAL A 18 0.41 7.95 -5.78
N LEU A 19 -0.78 8.54 -5.67
CA LEU A 19 -1.47 8.71 -4.40
C LEU A 19 -2.41 7.53 -4.14
N LEU A 20 -2.16 6.79 -3.07
CA LEU A 20 -3.06 5.77 -2.54
C LEU A 20 -3.98 6.42 -1.53
N SER A 21 -5.29 6.20 -1.62
CA SER A 21 -6.27 6.56 -0.59
C SER A 21 -7.00 5.30 -0.11
N PHE A 22 -7.22 5.17 1.20
CA PHE A 22 -7.74 3.94 1.80
C PHE A 22 -8.45 4.18 3.13
N VAL A 23 -9.20 3.18 3.58
CA VAL A 23 -9.79 3.11 4.92
C VAL A 23 -8.95 2.15 5.77
N PRO A 24 -8.35 2.62 6.89
CA PRO A 24 -7.65 1.74 7.82
C PRO A 24 -8.57 0.62 8.35
N GLY A 25 -8.04 -0.60 8.43
CA GLY A 25 -8.70 -1.70 9.12
C GLY A 25 -8.60 -1.58 10.65
N PHE A 26 -9.08 -2.60 11.35
CA PHE A 26 -8.92 -2.71 12.80
C PHE A 26 -7.43 -2.65 13.21
N ASP A 27 -7.06 -1.87 14.21
CA ASP A 27 -5.66 -1.66 14.58
C ASP A 27 -5.05 -2.82 15.40
N GLY A 28 -5.87 -3.78 15.82
CA GLY A 28 -5.40 -4.91 16.64
C GLY A 28 -5.17 -4.55 18.11
N HIS A 29 -5.85 -3.52 18.63
CA HIS A 29 -5.71 -2.93 19.96
C HIS A 29 -4.36 -2.21 20.21
N THR A 30 -3.61 -1.91 19.16
CA THR A 30 -2.36 -1.17 19.24
C THR A 30 -2.21 -0.28 18.02
N ALA A 31 -1.69 0.94 18.17
CA ALA A 31 -1.54 1.86 17.06
C ALA A 31 -0.76 1.26 15.88
N ILE A 32 -1.23 1.55 14.66
CA ILE A 32 -0.48 1.27 13.44
C ILE A 32 0.84 2.07 13.49
N ARG A 33 1.97 1.39 13.27
CA ARG A 33 3.28 2.01 13.22
C ARG A 33 3.69 2.34 11.81
N GLN A 34 3.49 1.40 10.89
CA GLN A 34 3.91 1.54 9.50
C GLN A 34 2.84 1.05 8.53
N TRP A 35 2.87 1.65 7.35
CA TRP A 35 2.16 1.20 6.17
C TRP A 35 3.17 0.67 5.17
N ILE A 36 2.90 -0.52 4.64
CA ILE A 36 3.74 -1.22 3.68
C ILE A 36 2.95 -1.35 2.39
N VAL A 37 3.53 -0.87 1.29
CA VAL A 37 2.97 -1.03 -0.05
C VAL A 37 3.76 -2.12 -0.75
N GLU A 38 3.04 -3.15 -1.16
CA GLU A 38 3.55 -4.18 -2.04
C GLU A 38 2.98 -4.00 -3.44
N ALA A 39 3.74 -4.38 -4.45
CA ALA A 39 3.27 -4.37 -5.82
C ALA A 39 3.74 -5.58 -6.62
N LYS A 40 2.92 -6.00 -7.58
CA LYS A 40 3.41 -6.69 -8.77
C LYS A 40 3.95 -5.64 -9.72
N VAL A 41 5.14 -5.87 -10.26
CA VAL A 41 5.88 -4.93 -11.11
C VAL A 41 6.14 -5.58 -12.46
N ALA A 42 5.79 -4.88 -13.55
CA ALA A 42 5.83 -5.40 -14.91
C ALA A 42 5.11 -6.75 -15.01
N ASP A 43 5.83 -7.80 -15.43
CA ASP A 43 5.29 -9.15 -15.63
C ASP A 43 5.41 -10.04 -14.38
N SER A 44 5.85 -9.50 -13.24
CA SER A 44 5.95 -10.27 -12.00
C SER A 44 4.58 -10.75 -11.53
N SER A 45 4.47 -12.04 -11.24
CA SER A 45 3.31 -12.64 -10.59
C SER A 45 3.33 -12.52 -9.07
N VAL A 46 4.43 -12.02 -8.49
CA VAL A 46 4.69 -11.97 -7.04
C VAL A 46 4.62 -10.52 -6.55
N PHE A 47 3.93 -10.34 -5.42
CA PHE A 47 3.92 -9.07 -4.70
C PHE A 47 5.23 -8.89 -3.93
N GLN A 48 5.90 -7.76 -4.17
CA GLN A 48 7.13 -7.38 -3.47
C GLN A 48 6.95 -6.01 -2.81
N VAL A 49 7.63 -5.78 -1.68
CA VAL A 49 7.63 -4.49 -1.00
C VAL A 49 8.30 -3.45 -1.89
N ILE A 50 7.60 -2.35 -2.18
CA ILE A 50 8.13 -1.24 -3.00
C ILE A 50 8.22 0.07 -2.23
N TYR A 51 7.47 0.22 -1.13
CA TYR A 51 7.42 1.47 -0.37
C TYR A 51 6.92 1.23 1.05
N ASN A 52 7.53 1.90 2.04
CA ASN A 52 7.12 1.86 3.45
C ASN A 52 7.09 3.27 4.02
N VAL A 53 6.13 3.57 4.89
CA VAL A 53 6.05 4.87 5.57
C VAL A 53 5.52 4.74 7.00
N SER A 54 6.12 5.50 7.91
CA SER A 54 5.65 5.62 9.30
C SER A 54 4.63 6.75 9.41
N ALA A 55 3.35 6.44 9.19
CA ALA A 55 2.26 7.42 9.28
C ALA A 55 1.02 6.82 9.97
N PRO A 56 1.01 6.72 11.31
CA PRO A 56 -0.02 6.00 12.09
C PRO A 56 -1.47 6.38 11.81
N LYS A 57 -1.72 7.65 11.46
CA LYS A 57 -3.06 8.20 11.21
C LYS A 57 -3.37 8.42 9.73
N ALA A 58 -2.49 7.97 8.83
CA ALA A 58 -2.68 8.17 7.39
C ALA A 58 -3.95 7.48 6.90
N ARG A 59 -4.66 8.19 6.02
CA ARG A 59 -5.73 7.66 5.17
C ARG A 59 -5.37 7.77 3.68
N SER A 60 -4.22 8.36 3.40
CA SER A 60 -3.62 8.44 2.08
C SER A 60 -2.10 8.44 2.18
N ILE A 61 -1.43 7.89 1.17
CA ILE A 61 0.02 7.75 1.08
C ILE A 61 0.45 8.01 -0.35
N THR A 62 1.41 8.90 -0.54
CA THR A 62 2.08 9.07 -1.84
C THR A 62 3.22 8.06 -1.95
N VAL A 63 3.06 7.10 -2.84
CA VAL A 63 4.13 6.16 -3.20
C VAL A 63 5.01 6.85 -4.24
N THR A 64 6.31 6.90 -3.99
CA THR A 64 7.30 7.56 -4.87
C THR A 64 8.37 6.58 -5.32
N GLY A 65 9.15 6.96 -6.33
CA GLY A 65 10.26 6.13 -6.83
C GLY A 65 9.81 5.03 -7.79
N LEU A 66 8.63 5.17 -8.39
CA LEU A 66 8.18 4.27 -9.44
C LEU A 66 9.04 4.43 -10.69
N ARG A 67 9.12 3.36 -11.48
CA ARG A 67 9.78 3.35 -12.77
C ARG A 67 8.77 3.77 -13.85
N PRO A 68 9.10 4.76 -14.70
CA PRO A 68 8.25 5.10 -15.85
C PRO A 68 8.03 3.90 -16.77
N PHE A 69 6.92 3.89 -17.51
CA PHE A 69 6.58 2.84 -18.48
C PHE A 69 6.62 1.43 -17.87
N THR A 70 6.23 1.31 -16.59
CA THR A 70 6.24 0.04 -15.86
C THR A 70 4.88 -0.18 -15.26
N ARG A 71 4.27 -1.32 -15.59
CA ARG A 71 2.96 -1.67 -15.04
C ARG A 71 3.07 -2.02 -13.55
N TYR A 72 2.19 -1.45 -12.73
CA TYR A 72 2.08 -1.73 -11.31
C TYR A 72 0.68 -2.21 -10.93
N GLN A 73 0.62 -3.20 -10.05
CA GLN A 73 -0.60 -3.54 -9.31
C GLN A 73 -0.27 -3.55 -7.82
N MET A 74 -0.88 -2.67 -7.03
CA MET A 74 -0.46 -2.41 -5.65
C MET A 74 -1.44 -2.98 -4.63
N ARG A 75 -0.95 -3.35 -3.44
CA ARG A 75 -1.77 -3.66 -2.26
C ARG A 75 -1.14 -3.05 -1.01
N LEU A 76 -1.96 -2.78 -0.01
CA LEU A 76 -1.55 -2.09 1.22
C LEU A 76 -1.62 -3.04 2.42
N ILE A 77 -0.61 -3.00 3.27
CA ILE A 77 -0.52 -3.75 4.53
C ILE A 77 -0.29 -2.76 5.67
N ALA A 78 -1.03 -2.95 6.77
CA ALA A 78 -0.79 -2.24 8.02
C ALA A 78 0.11 -3.07 8.95
N GLU A 79 1.04 -2.42 9.64
CA GLU A 79 1.93 -3.05 10.62
C GLU A 79 1.84 -2.34 11.97
N ASN A 80 1.70 -3.11 13.04
CA ASN A 80 1.74 -2.62 14.41
C ASN A 80 2.85 -3.33 15.22
N VAL A 81 2.92 -3.10 16.53
CA VAL A 81 3.92 -3.75 17.41
C VAL A 81 3.86 -5.27 17.42
N ARG A 82 2.71 -5.86 17.07
CA ARG A 82 2.53 -7.33 16.98
C ARG A 82 2.93 -7.88 15.61
N GLY A 83 3.13 -7.02 14.61
CA GLY A 83 3.55 -7.38 13.25
C GLY A 83 2.58 -6.94 12.16
N ARG A 84 2.76 -7.52 10.97
CA ARG A 84 2.03 -7.19 9.74
C ARG A 84 0.64 -7.84 9.71
N GLY A 85 -0.36 -7.07 9.30
CA GLY A 85 -1.72 -7.54 9.05
C GLY A 85 -1.88 -8.23 7.71
N ALA A 86 -3.12 -8.62 7.40
CA ALA A 86 -3.48 -9.08 6.06
C ALA A 86 -3.43 -7.91 5.05
N PRO A 87 -3.03 -8.17 3.79
CA PRO A 87 -3.06 -7.14 2.75
C PRO A 87 -4.49 -6.76 2.39
N SER A 88 -4.64 -5.55 1.84
CA SER A 88 -5.85 -5.13 1.13
C SER A 88 -6.05 -5.98 -0.12
N GLU A 89 -7.25 -5.88 -0.71
CA GLU A 89 -7.40 -6.28 -2.11
C GLU A 89 -6.42 -5.47 -2.99
N PRO A 90 -5.89 -6.09 -4.06
CA PRO A 90 -5.05 -5.37 -5.01
C PRO A 90 -5.82 -4.26 -5.71
N SER A 91 -5.13 -3.16 -6.02
CA SER A 91 -5.64 -2.11 -6.89
C SER A 91 -5.88 -2.62 -8.31
N ILE A 92 -6.54 -1.79 -9.12
CA ILE A 92 -6.40 -1.90 -10.57
C ILE A 92 -4.93 -1.74 -10.98
N ALA A 93 -4.55 -2.35 -12.10
CA ALA A 93 -3.23 -2.16 -12.66
C ALA A 93 -3.14 -0.80 -13.37
N PHE A 94 -1.99 -0.13 -13.28
CA PHE A 94 -1.72 1.16 -13.92
C PHE A 94 -0.27 1.23 -14.44
N GLU A 95 0.04 2.26 -15.23
CA GLU A 95 1.36 2.54 -15.81
C GLU A 95 1.75 4.01 -15.59
#